data_AF-A0A8W7PFG3-F1
#
_entry.id   AF-A0A8W7PFG3-F1
#
_cell.length_a   1.000
_cell.length_b   1.000
_cell.length_c   1.000
_cell.angle_alpha   90.00
_cell.angle_beta   90.00
_cell.angle_gamma   90.00
#
_symmetry.space_group_name_H-M   'P 1'
#
loop_
_entity.id
_entity.type
_entity.pdbx_description
1 polymer ?
#
loop_
_entity_poly.entity_id
_entity_poly.type
_entity_poly.pdbx_seq_one_letter_code
_entity_poly.pdbx_strand_id
1 'polypeptide(L)'
;MRNSPCPDKTINELHSTSTHTESSSSHKDPLKVLSKQAPLPNIFNLYSVTTILAQFAVHFSALIYMVHEANARTPPREGKVKLNVDLAPDEKQEFEPNIVNSTVYIIGIAMQIATVAVNYKGHPFMESLRENRLLSYAIFSSSAIVFCLALGIVPDLLEMFEVIDFDADFRRILVGVLIADMVLAYLVDRVCSFLFGETRGKTDIIT
;
A
#
# COMPACT_ATOMS: atom_id res chain seq x y z
N MET A 1 -17.05 19.84 73.69
CA MET A 1 -16.04 18.79 73.90
C MET A 1 -16.01 17.91 72.66
N ARG A 2 -14.80 17.46 72.30
CA ARG A 2 -14.42 16.71 71.09
C ARG A 2 -15.32 15.52 70.76
N ASN A 3 -15.51 15.24 69.47
CA ASN A 3 -15.59 13.89 68.92
C ASN A 3 -15.07 13.88 67.46
N SER A 4 -14.19 12.90 67.20
CA SER A 4 -13.40 12.47 66.04
C SER A 4 -14.17 12.40 64.68
N PRO A 5 -13.55 12.27 63.46
CA PRO A 5 -12.43 11.35 63.14
C PRO A 5 -11.37 11.80 62.10
N CYS A 6 -10.24 11.07 62.08
CA CYS A 6 -9.34 10.89 60.93
C CYS A 6 -9.90 9.70 60.10
N PRO A 7 -9.74 9.60 58.75
CA PRO A 7 -8.43 9.20 58.23
C PRO A 7 -8.01 9.75 56.85
N ASP A 8 -6.70 9.71 56.66
CA ASP A 8 -5.97 9.49 55.41
C ASP A 8 -5.91 10.59 54.32
N LYS A 9 -4.89 11.45 54.44
CA LYS A 9 -4.44 12.38 53.39
C LYS A 9 -3.28 11.83 52.55
N THR A 10 -3.05 10.51 52.53
CA THR A 10 -1.81 9.96 51.94
C THR A 10 -2.03 9.13 50.66
N ILE A 11 -3.25 9.06 50.12
CA ILE A 11 -3.57 8.24 48.92
C ILE A 11 -4.00 9.11 47.72
N ASN A 12 -3.79 10.43 47.73
CA ASN A 12 -4.18 11.31 46.61
C ASN A 12 -3.04 12.09 45.94
N GLU A 13 -1.78 11.82 46.27
CA GLU A 13 -0.62 12.49 45.64
C GLU A 13 0.28 11.55 44.81
N LEU A 14 -0.13 10.31 44.55
CA LEU A 14 0.56 9.38 43.66
C LEU A 14 -0.22 9.04 42.38
N HIS A 15 -1.25 9.82 42.06
CA HIS A 15 -2.05 9.67 40.84
C HIS A 15 -2.07 10.97 40.01
N SER A 16 -0.94 11.69 39.99
CA SER A 16 -0.78 12.95 39.24
C SER A 16 0.45 12.92 38.30
N THR A 17 1.12 11.77 38.16
CA THR A 17 2.38 11.63 37.41
C THR A 17 2.43 10.32 36.62
N SER A 18 1.40 10.03 35.80
CA SER A 18 1.46 8.89 34.86
C SER A 18 0.43 8.96 33.72
N THR A 19 0.13 10.14 33.19
CA THR A 19 -0.72 10.29 31.98
C THR A 19 -0.14 11.24 30.94
N HIS A 20 1.19 11.37 30.89
CA HIS A 20 1.87 11.76 29.66
C HIS A 20 2.19 10.49 28.87
N THR A 21 1.86 10.50 27.57
CA THR A 21 2.14 9.48 26.54
C THR A 21 1.08 8.40 26.31
N GLU A 22 -0.12 8.77 25.86
CA GLU A 22 -0.94 7.93 24.96
C GLU A 22 -2.16 8.70 24.42
N SER A 23 -1.96 9.55 23.41
CA SER A 23 -3.03 9.92 22.45
C SER A 23 -2.47 10.59 21.18
N SER A 24 -1.48 9.98 20.55
CA SER A 24 -1.15 10.30 19.15
C SER A 24 -1.85 9.34 18.21
N SER A 25 -3.18 9.40 18.16
CA SER A 25 -3.94 8.78 17.06
C SER A 25 -4.95 9.78 16.48
N SER A 26 -4.79 10.02 15.18
CA SER A 26 -5.72 10.68 14.25
C SER A 26 -6.27 12.07 14.60
N HIS A 27 -5.47 13.12 14.36
CA HIS A 27 -6.04 14.40 13.93
C HIS A 27 -5.94 14.50 12.40
N LYS A 28 -6.96 14.00 11.71
CA LYS A 28 -7.28 14.47 10.35
C LYS A 28 -8.29 15.59 10.56
N ASP A 29 -7.90 16.84 10.32
CA ASP A 29 -8.82 17.97 10.44
C ASP A 29 -10.00 17.77 9.46
N PRO A 30 -11.26 17.68 9.95
CA PRO A 30 -12.41 17.53 9.07
C PRO A 30 -12.69 18.84 8.33
N LEU A 31 -12.95 18.75 7.02
CA LEU A 31 -13.30 19.91 6.18
C LEU A 31 -14.46 20.69 6.80
N LYS A 32 -14.31 22.02 6.83
CA LYS A 32 -15.23 23.00 7.46
C LYS A 32 -16.62 23.13 6.81
N VAL A 33 -16.97 22.28 5.84
CA VAL A 33 -18.29 22.26 5.22
C VAL A 33 -18.79 20.82 5.19
N LEU A 34 -19.81 20.54 6.01
CA LEU A 34 -20.59 19.31 5.93
C LEU A 34 -21.17 19.19 4.50
N SER A 35 -20.57 18.32 3.68
CA SER A 35 -21.20 17.83 2.47
C SER A 35 -22.56 17.25 2.83
N LYS A 36 -23.61 17.72 2.14
CA LYS A 36 -25.02 17.34 2.34
C LYS A 36 -25.32 15.89 1.90
N GLN A 37 -24.29 15.12 1.55
CA GLN A 37 -24.41 13.78 0.99
C GLN A 37 -23.88 12.76 1.99
N ALA A 38 -24.79 11.95 2.53
CA ALA A 38 -24.45 10.90 3.48
C ALA A 38 -23.39 9.94 2.89
N PRO A 39 -22.46 9.42 3.72
CA PRO A 39 -21.57 8.34 3.30
C PRO A 39 -22.42 7.20 2.72
N LEU A 40 -22.02 6.69 1.55
CA LEU A 40 -22.76 5.61 0.90
C LEU A 40 -23.02 4.49 1.92
N PRO A 41 -24.27 4.03 2.07
CA PRO A 41 -24.67 3.16 3.18
C PRO A 41 -24.04 1.76 3.12
N ASN A 42 -23.27 1.44 2.07
CA ASN A 42 -22.66 0.13 1.93
C ASN A 42 -21.27 0.19 1.27
N ILE A 43 -20.27 -0.28 1.99
CA ILE A 43 -18.91 -0.56 1.48
C ILE A 43 -18.97 -1.65 0.39
N PHE A 44 -19.97 -2.53 0.48
CA PHE A 44 -20.30 -3.55 -0.51
C PHE A 44 -21.23 -3.02 -1.61
N ASN A 45 -20.81 -1.96 -2.30
CA ASN A 45 -21.34 -1.70 -3.63
C ASN A 45 -20.72 -2.72 -4.60
N LEU A 46 -21.51 -3.37 -5.44
CA LEU A 46 -21.02 -4.32 -6.46
C LEU A 46 -19.89 -3.70 -7.28
N TYR A 47 -20.02 -2.42 -7.63
CA TYR A 47 -18.96 -1.64 -8.28
C TYR A 47 -17.63 -1.63 -7.51
N SER A 48 -17.66 -1.39 -6.19
CA SER A 48 -16.45 -1.32 -5.36
C SER A 48 -15.79 -2.69 -5.23
N VAL A 49 -16.56 -3.75 -5.06
CA VAL A 49 -16.03 -5.11 -4.98
C VAL A 49 -15.47 -5.54 -6.34
N THR A 50 -16.19 -5.28 -7.43
CA THR A 50 -15.75 -5.63 -8.78
C THR A 50 -14.48 -4.89 -9.19
N THR A 51 -14.35 -3.59 -8.90
CA THR A 51 -13.12 -2.85 -9.24
C THR A 51 -11.91 -3.36 -8.44
N ILE A 52 -12.07 -3.67 -7.14
CA ILE A 52 -10.98 -4.21 -6.32
C ILE A 52 -10.53 -5.58 -6.85
N LEU A 53 -11.47 -6.47 -7.16
CA LEU A 53 -11.16 -7.79 -7.71
C LEU A 53 -10.49 -7.70 -9.09
N ALA A 54 -10.96 -6.79 -9.94
CA ALA A 54 -10.40 -6.61 -11.27
C ALA A 54 -9.00 -5.99 -11.24
N GLN A 55 -8.76 -5.00 -10.36
CA GLN A 55 -7.41 -4.47 -10.09
C GLN A 55 -6.48 -5.56 -9.54
N PHE A 56 -6.96 -6.36 -8.58
CA PHE A 56 -6.19 -7.49 -8.05
C PHE A 56 -5.80 -8.48 -9.16
N ALA A 57 -6.70 -8.81 -10.08
CA ALA A 57 -6.40 -9.70 -11.19
C ALA A 57 -5.33 -9.13 -12.13
N VAL A 58 -5.38 -7.84 -12.44
CA VAL A 58 -4.36 -7.14 -13.25
C VAL A 58 -3.00 -7.22 -12.54
N HIS A 59 -2.93 -6.76 -11.29
CA HIS A 59 -1.70 -6.78 -10.50
C HIS A 59 -1.16 -8.20 -10.38
N PHE A 60 -1.99 -9.17 -10.03
CA PHE A 60 -1.57 -10.56 -9.88
C PHE A 60 -1.03 -11.15 -11.19
N SER A 61 -1.62 -10.80 -12.34
CA SER A 61 -1.11 -11.23 -13.64
C SER A 61 0.27 -10.63 -13.95
N ALA A 62 0.49 -9.34 -13.62
CA ALA A 62 1.79 -8.69 -13.77
C ALA A 62 2.85 -9.30 -12.85
N LEU A 63 2.47 -9.66 -11.61
CA LEU A 63 3.33 -10.39 -10.68
C LEU A 63 3.76 -11.74 -11.23
N ILE A 64 2.81 -12.55 -11.69
CA ILE A 64 3.09 -13.88 -12.26
C ILE A 64 4.04 -13.75 -13.46
N TYR A 65 3.76 -12.81 -14.36
CA TYR A 65 4.60 -12.57 -15.53
C TYR A 65 6.03 -12.21 -15.14
N MET A 66 6.22 -11.25 -14.21
CA MET A 66 7.55 -10.84 -13.79
C MET A 66 8.30 -11.92 -13.02
N VAL A 67 7.61 -12.68 -12.17
CA VAL A 67 8.21 -13.82 -11.47
C VAL A 67 8.63 -14.90 -12.46
N HIS A 68 7.84 -15.14 -13.50
CA HIS A 68 8.20 -16.08 -14.57
C HIS A 68 9.45 -15.61 -15.34
N GLU A 69 9.48 -14.36 -15.77
CA GLU A 69 10.63 -13.76 -16.46
C GLU A 69 11.90 -13.74 -15.58
N ALA A 70 11.76 -13.49 -14.27
CA ALA A 70 12.86 -13.54 -13.32
C ALA A 70 13.40 -14.96 -13.12
N ASN A 71 12.51 -15.95 -12.98
CA ASN A 71 12.90 -17.36 -12.87
C ASN A 71 13.59 -17.86 -14.15
N ALA A 72 13.12 -17.46 -15.33
CA ALA A 72 13.74 -17.83 -16.60
C ALA A 72 15.19 -17.31 -16.75
N ARG A 73 15.53 -16.21 -16.07
CA ARG A 73 16.87 -15.61 -16.05
C ARG A 73 17.71 -16.03 -14.84
N THR A 74 17.11 -16.73 -13.89
CA THR A 74 17.82 -17.26 -12.74
C THR A 74 18.52 -18.55 -13.17
N PRO A 75 19.83 -18.72 -12.95
CA PRO A 75 20.51 -19.97 -13.26
C PRO A 75 19.82 -21.13 -12.54
N PRO A 76 19.73 -22.33 -13.15
CA PRO A 76 19.15 -23.49 -12.48
C PRO A 76 19.81 -23.67 -11.12
N ARG A 77 19.01 -23.72 -10.04
CA ARG A 77 19.54 -23.98 -8.70
C ARG A 77 20.18 -25.36 -8.68
N GLU A 78 21.50 -25.42 -8.75
CA GLU A 78 22.27 -26.64 -8.51
C GLU A 78 22.27 -26.93 -7.00
N GLY A 79 21.23 -27.62 -6.52
CA GLY A 79 21.12 -28.02 -5.13
C GLY A 79 19.69 -28.34 -4.72
N LYS A 80 19.53 -29.34 -3.86
CA LYS A 80 18.23 -29.61 -3.20
C LYS A 80 17.79 -28.32 -2.51
N VAL A 81 16.58 -27.85 -2.79
CA VAL A 81 15.94 -26.77 -2.02
C VAL A 81 15.84 -27.26 -0.58
N LYS A 82 16.81 -26.87 0.26
CA LYS A 82 16.73 -27.09 1.69
C LYS A 82 15.60 -26.20 2.20
N LEU A 83 14.46 -26.79 2.50
CA LEU A 83 13.34 -26.05 3.10
C LEU A 83 13.76 -25.68 4.52
N ASN A 84 13.32 -24.52 5.03
CA ASN A 84 13.59 -24.08 6.42
C ASN A 84 13.26 -25.12 7.51
N VAL A 85 12.46 -26.14 7.16
CA VAL A 85 12.04 -27.26 8.00
C VAL A 85 13.09 -28.38 8.07
N ASP A 86 13.95 -28.51 7.07
CA ASP A 86 14.98 -29.55 6.95
C ASP A 86 16.35 -29.10 7.51
N LEU A 87 16.44 -27.88 8.03
CA LEU A 87 17.67 -27.36 8.66
C LEU A 87 17.71 -27.71 10.14
N ALA A 88 18.92 -27.97 10.65
CA ALA A 88 19.15 -28.07 12.08
C ALA A 88 18.79 -26.72 12.75
N PRO A 89 18.34 -26.69 14.03
CA PRO A 89 17.91 -25.46 14.72
C PRO A 89 18.93 -24.31 14.74
N ASP A 90 20.19 -24.63 14.44
CA ASP A 90 21.38 -23.79 14.40
C ASP A 90 21.83 -23.39 12.98
N GLU A 91 21.28 -23.98 11.90
CA GLU A 91 21.51 -23.56 10.51
C GLU A 91 20.46 -22.52 10.09
N LYS A 92 20.75 -21.23 10.31
CA LYS A 92 20.00 -20.14 9.68
C LYS A 92 20.50 -19.96 8.26
N GLN A 93 19.64 -20.18 7.26
CA GLN A 93 19.97 -19.80 5.90
C GLN A 93 20.05 -18.26 5.84
N GLU A 94 21.25 -17.73 5.60
CA GLU A 94 21.46 -16.30 5.40
C GLU A 94 20.74 -15.85 4.12
N PHE A 95 20.08 -14.70 4.19
CA PHE A 95 19.31 -14.20 3.06
C PHE A 95 20.28 -13.71 1.98
N GLU A 96 20.26 -14.37 0.83
CA GLU A 96 21.01 -13.94 -0.34
C GLU A 96 20.08 -13.24 -1.34
N PRO A 97 20.33 -11.94 -1.63
CA PRO A 97 19.54 -11.20 -2.60
C PRO A 97 19.68 -11.84 -3.98
N ASN A 98 18.54 -12.06 -4.64
CA ASN A 98 18.49 -12.73 -5.93
C ASN A 98 17.46 -12.06 -6.85
N ILE A 99 17.56 -12.36 -8.15
CA ILE A 99 16.75 -11.73 -9.21
C ILE A 99 15.26 -11.81 -8.86
N VAL A 100 14.78 -12.97 -8.40
CA VAL A 100 13.37 -13.18 -8.08
C VAL A 100 12.93 -12.33 -6.88
N ASN A 101 13.70 -12.34 -5.79
CA ASN A 101 13.36 -11.55 -4.60
C ASN A 101 13.33 -10.05 -4.90
N SER A 102 14.38 -9.54 -5.55
CA SER A 102 14.48 -8.13 -5.92
C SER A 102 13.35 -7.72 -6.87
N THR A 103 12.96 -8.60 -7.81
CA THR A 103 11.82 -8.38 -8.72
C THR A 103 10.49 -8.30 -7.96
N VAL A 104 10.22 -9.28 -7.09
CA VAL A 104 8.98 -9.33 -6.28
C VAL A 104 8.88 -8.13 -5.35
N TYR A 105 10.01 -7.70 -4.78
CA TYR A 105 10.08 -6.51 -3.94
C TYR A 105 9.67 -5.26 -4.73
N ILE A 106 10.32 -4.98 -5.86
CA ILE A 106 10.04 -3.78 -6.67
C ILE A 106 8.62 -3.77 -7.21
N ILE A 107 8.15 -4.88 -7.77
CA ILE A 107 6.79 -4.93 -8.30
C ILE A 107 5.75 -4.82 -7.17
N GLY A 108 6.02 -5.42 -6.00
CA GLY A 108 5.14 -5.34 -4.84
C GLY A 108 5.00 -3.91 -4.29
N ILE A 109 6.09 -3.15 -4.18
CA ILE A 109 6.02 -1.74 -3.76
C ILE A 109 5.37 -0.86 -4.83
N ALA A 110 5.62 -1.13 -6.12
CA ALA A 110 4.97 -0.42 -7.22
C ALA A 110 3.45 -0.63 -7.23
N MET A 111 3.00 -1.88 -7.06
CA MET A 111 1.57 -2.24 -6.98
C MET A 111 0.88 -1.57 -5.79
N GLN A 112 1.55 -1.49 -4.64
CA GLN A 112 1.00 -0.80 -3.48
C GLN A 112 0.76 0.68 -3.76
N ILE A 113 1.73 1.36 -4.39
CA ILE A 113 1.58 2.76 -4.79
C ILE A 113 0.47 2.91 -5.83
N ALA A 114 0.39 2.00 -6.82
CA ALA A 114 -0.66 1.98 -7.83
C ALA A 114 -2.05 1.80 -7.20
N THR A 115 -2.17 0.85 -6.28
CA THR A 115 -3.41 0.57 -5.54
C THR A 115 -3.87 1.79 -4.77
N VAL A 116 -2.96 2.47 -4.06
CA VAL A 116 -3.28 3.71 -3.34
C VAL A 116 -3.69 4.82 -4.30
N ALA A 117 -2.96 4.99 -5.41
CA ALA A 117 -3.24 6.05 -6.39
C ALA A 117 -4.58 5.85 -7.11
N VAL A 118 -4.89 4.63 -7.53
CA VAL A 118 -6.13 4.29 -8.26
C VAL A 118 -7.34 4.26 -7.32
N ASN A 119 -7.20 3.70 -6.11
CA ASN A 119 -8.32 3.59 -5.18
C ASN A 119 -8.62 4.87 -4.40
N TYR A 120 -7.77 5.89 -4.48
CA TYR A 120 -8.07 7.17 -3.88
C TYR A 120 -9.15 7.92 -4.68
N LYS A 121 -10.40 7.66 -4.32
CA LYS A 121 -11.58 8.35 -4.87
C LYS A 121 -11.75 9.66 -4.10
N GLY A 122 -11.59 10.78 -4.81
CA GLY A 122 -11.75 12.15 -4.28
C GLY A 122 -13.19 12.49 -3.90
N HIS A 123 -13.66 13.68 -4.27
CA HIS A 123 -14.99 14.19 -3.91
C HIS A 123 -16.10 13.16 -4.23
N PRO A 124 -17.13 12.96 -3.36
CA PRO A 124 -17.60 13.84 -2.29
C PRO A 124 -17.16 13.53 -0.84
N PHE A 125 -16.26 12.57 -0.62
CA PHE A 125 -15.88 12.11 0.74
C PHE A 125 -14.42 12.40 1.13
N MET A 126 -13.54 12.70 0.16
CA MET A 126 -12.17 13.14 0.39
C MET A 126 -11.82 14.26 -0.59
N GLU A 127 -10.90 15.15 -0.20
CA GLU A 127 -10.24 16.06 -1.16
C GLU A 127 -9.63 15.24 -2.30
N SER A 128 -9.67 15.75 -3.53
CA SER A 128 -9.03 15.09 -4.66
C SER A 128 -7.52 14.94 -4.42
N LEU A 129 -6.87 13.99 -5.10
CA LEU A 129 -5.39 13.83 -5.05
C LEU A 129 -4.66 15.15 -5.34
N ARG A 130 -5.27 16.07 -6.10
CA ARG A 130 -4.68 17.38 -6.43
C ARG A 130 -4.86 18.42 -5.31
N GLU A 131 -5.90 18.28 -4.49
CA GLU A 131 -6.18 19.16 -3.36
C GLU A 131 -5.36 18.73 -2.13
N ASN A 132 -5.22 17.43 -1.90
CA ASN A 132 -4.36 16.89 -0.86
C ASN A 132 -2.89 16.85 -1.28
N ARG A 133 -2.21 17.99 -1.14
CA ARG A 133 -0.79 18.13 -1.48
C ARG A 133 0.09 17.10 -0.78
N LEU A 134 -0.19 16.80 0.50
CA LEU A 134 0.61 15.84 1.28
C LEU A 134 0.57 14.43 0.67
N LEU A 135 -0.63 13.93 0.35
CA LEU A 135 -0.78 12.61 -0.25
C LEU A 135 -0.20 12.56 -1.67
N SER A 136 -0.38 13.63 -2.46
CA SER A 136 0.20 13.73 -3.79
C SER A 136 1.74 13.68 -3.76
N TYR A 137 2.36 14.38 -2.80
CA TYR A 137 3.80 14.35 -2.62
C TYR A 137 4.26 12.96 -2.18
N ALA A 138 3.54 12.30 -1.28
CA ALA A 138 3.88 10.95 -0.84
C ALA A 138 3.84 9.94 -2.00
N ILE A 139 2.77 9.93 -2.80
CA ILE A 139 2.67 9.05 -3.98
C ILE A 139 3.78 9.36 -4.99
N PHE A 140 4.04 10.65 -5.25
CA PHE A 140 5.08 11.06 -6.19
C PHE A 140 6.49 10.69 -5.70
N SER A 141 6.81 10.96 -4.44
CA SER A 141 8.11 10.63 -3.84
C SER A 141 8.34 9.12 -3.78
N SER A 142 7.32 8.35 -3.38
CA SER A 142 7.41 6.89 -3.37
C SER A 142 7.56 6.34 -4.78
N SER A 143 6.80 6.84 -5.75
CA SER A 143 6.94 6.44 -7.16
C SER A 143 8.36 6.72 -7.67
N ALA A 144 8.91 7.90 -7.37
CA ALA A 144 10.27 8.25 -7.76
C ALA A 144 11.32 7.29 -7.18
N ILE A 145 11.20 6.93 -5.89
CA ILE A 145 12.09 5.94 -5.25
C ILE A 145 11.98 4.58 -5.95
N VAL A 146 10.76 4.12 -6.22
CA VAL A 146 10.54 2.84 -6.92
C VAL A 146 11.13 2.85 -8.33
N PHE A 147 10.98 3.95 -9.08
CA PHE A 147 11.60 4.08 -10.39
C PHE A 147 13.14 4.17 -10.31
N CYS A 148 13.69 4.83 -9.30
CA CYS A 148 15.14 4.84 -9.06
C CYS A 148 15.67 3.43 -8.77
N LEU A 149 14.95 2.63 -7.98
CA LEU A 149 15.26 1.22 -7.72
C LEU A 149 15.13 0.37 -8.98
N ALA A 150 14.00 0.51 -9.70
CA ALA A 150 13.76 -0.24 -10.93
C ALA A 150 14.76 0.09 -12.04
N LEU A 151 15.27 1.33 -12.09
CA LEU A 151 16.28 1.76 -13.06
C LEU A 151 17.72 1.54 -12.59
N GLY A 152 17.94 1.20 -11.31
CA GLY A 152 19.27 0.99 -10.75
C GLY A 152 20.19 2.23 -10.83
N ILE A 153 19.64 3.44 -10.76
CA ILE A 153 20.42 4.69 -10.92
C ILE A 153 21.26 5.01 -9.68
N VAL A 154 20.75 4.64 -8.50
CA VAL A 154 21.36 4.95 -7.21
C VAL A 154 21.81 3.65 -6.54
N PRO A 155 23.12 3.30 -6.58
CA PRO A 155 23.62 2.04 -6.02
C PRO A 155 23.41 1.95 -4.51
N ASP A 156 23.52 3.05 -3.79
CA ASP A 156 23.29 3.10 -2.33
C ASP A 156 21.86 2.66 -1.96
N LEU A 157 20.86 2.96 -2.82
CA LEU A 157 19.50 2.49 -2.60
C LEU A 157 19.38 0.99 -2.89
N LEU A 158 20.05 0.49 -3.92
CA LEU A 158 20.06 -0.94 -4.23
C LEU A 158 20.63 -1.76 -3.07
N GLU A 159 21.74 -1.31 -2.48
CA GLU A 159 22.35 -1.94 -1.31
C GLU A 159 21.43 -1.87 -0.07
N MET A 160 20.85 -0.69 0.21
CA MET A 160 19.96 -0.50 1.37
C MET A 160 18.72 -1.40 1.33
N PHE A 161 18.20 -1.67 0.13
CA PHE A 161 17.01 -2.51 -0.07
C PHE A 161 17.34 -3.96 -0.46
N GLU A 162 18.62 -4.35 -0.47
CA GLU A 162 19.09 -5.67 -0.89
C GLU A 162 18.54 -6.08 -2.27
N VAL A 163 18.49 -5.11 -3.18
CA VAL A 163 18.04 -5.26 -4.56
C VAL A 163 19.28 -5.44 -5.43
N ILE A 164 19.33 -6.53 -6.20
CA ILE A 164 20.44 -6.72 -7.14
C ILE A 164 20.30 -5.78 -8.34
N ASP A 165 21.42 -5.42 -8.96
CA ASP A 165 21.38 -4.69 -10.22
C ASP A 165 20.94 -5.62 -11.36
N PHE A 166 20.00 -5.16 -12.17
CA PHE A 166 19.42 -5.94 -13.27
C PHE A 166 20.13 -5.65 -14.58
N ASP A 167 20.23 -6.68 -15.42
CA ASP A 167 20.64 -6.50 -16.81
C ASP A 167 19.72 -5.52 -17.56
N ALA A 168 20.28 -4.79 -18.52
CA ALA A 168 19.59 -3.70 -19.22
C ALA A 168 18.29 -4.16 -19.90
N ASP A 169 18.24 -5.39 -20.42
CA ASP A 169 17.04 -5.91 -21.07
C ASP A 169 15.94 -6.25 -20.06
N PHE A 170 16.30 -6.88 -18.93
CA PHE A 170 15.35 -7.16 -17.85
C PHE A 170 14.82 -5.87 -17.21
N ARG A 171 15.68 -4.87 -17.05
CA ARG A 171 15.33 -3.54 -16.54
C ARG A 171 14.24 -2.86 -17.37
N ARG A 172 14.37 -2.91 -18.70
CA ARG A 172 13.37 -2.36 -19.64
C ARG A 172 12.04 -3.10 -19.52
N ILE A 173 12.07 -4.42 -19.40
CA ILE A 173 10.87 -5.24 -19.22
C ILE A 173 10.20 -4.90 -17.89
N LEU A 174 10.96 -4.85 -16.79
CA LEU A 174 10.49 -4.47 -15.47
C LEU A 174 9.76 -3.12 -15.50
N VAL A 175 10.43 -2.06 -15.95
CA VAL A 175 9.84 -0.71 -16.03
C VAL A 175 8.60 -0.68 -16.94
N GLY A 176 8.66 -1.38 -18.08
CA GLY A 176 7.52 -1.50 -18.99
C GLY A 176 6.31 -2.16 -18.32
N VAL A 177 6.53 -3.23 -17.55
CA VAL A 177 5.47 -3.90 -16.79
C VAL A 177 4.94 -3.02 -15.67
N LEU A 178 5.78 -2.28 -14.94
CA LEU A 178 5.31 -1.36 -13.90
C LEU A 178 4.36 -0.28 -14.47
N ILE A 179 4.72 0.28 -15.62
CA ILE A 179 3.89 1.28 -16.30
C ILE A 179 2.61 0.62 -16.83
N ALA A 180 2.72 -0.55 -17.47
CA ALA A 180 1.57 -1.26 -18.01
C ALA A 180 0.57 -1.66 -16.90
N ASP A 181 1.07 -2.14 -15.76
CA ASP A 181 0.27 -2.50 -14.58
C ASP A 181 -0.52 -1.30 -14.07
N MET A 182 0.14 -0.16 -13.86
CA MET A 182 -0.50 1.09 -13.45
C MET A 182 -1.59 1.54 -14.44
N VAL A 183 -1.28 1.53 -15.74
CA VAL A 183 -2.22 1.95 -16.79
C VAL A 183 -3.41 1.00 -16.89
N LEU A 184 -3.18 -0.32 -16.88
CA LEU A 184 -4.23 -1.33 -16.95
C LEU A 184 -5.13 -1.29 -15.71
N ALA A 185 -4.56 -1.17 -14.51
CA ALA A 185 -5.33 -1.05 -13.27
C ALA A 185 -6.22 0.21 -13.30
N TYR A 186 -5.69 1.34 -13.78
CA TYR A 186 -6.47 2.56 -13.97
C TYR A 186 -7.58 2.40 -15.03
N LEU A 187 -7.28 1.80 -16.19
CA LEU A 187 -8.25 1.58 -17.25
C LEU A 187 -9.38 0.64 -16.81
N VAL A 188 -9.04 -0.44 -16.11
CA VAL A 188 -10.02 -1.38 -15.56
C VAL A 188 -10.92 -0.69 -14.54
N ASP A 189 -10.37 0.12 -13.62
CA ASP A 189 -11.21 0.92 -12.71
C ASP A 189 -12.15 1.87 -13.49
N ARG A 190 -11.67 2.51 -14.56
CA ARG A 190 -12.50 3.40 -15.39
C ARG A 190 -13.59 2.66 -16.15
N VAL A 191 -13.29 1.48 -16.71
CA VAL A 191 -14.27 0.63 -17.40
C VAL A 191 -15.31 0.11 -16.40
N CYS A 192 -14.91 -0.38 -15.23
CA CYS A 192 -15.84 -0.76 -14.17
C CYS A 192 -16.69 0.42 -13.69
N SER A 193 -16.09 1.62 -13.59
CA SER A 193 -16.81 2.84 -13.22
C SER A 193 -17.82 3.26 -14.27
N PHE A 194 -17.51 3.05 -15.55
CA PHE A 194 -18.43 3.33 -16.64
C PHE A 194 -19.59 2.32 -16.64
N LEU A 195 -19.28 1.02 -16.62
CA LEU A 195 -20.27 -0.06 -16.71
C LEU A 195 -21.21 -0.14 -15.50
N PHE A 196 -20.71 0.11 -14.28
CA PHE A 196 -21.49 -0.02 -13.05
C PHE A 196 -21.84 1.32 -12.39
N GLY A 197 -21.15 2.41 -12.75
CA GLY A 197 -21.35 3.75 -12.17
C GLY A 197 -22.47 4.57 -12.82
N GLU A 198 -22.99 4.17 -13.98
CA GLU A 198 -24.21 4.76 -14.58
C GLU A 198 -25.46 4.61 -13.68
N THR A 199 -25.41 3.76 -12.65
CA THR A 199 -26.48 3.63 -11.65
C THR A 199 -26.58 4.81 -10.67
N ARG A 200 -25.73 5.85 -10.78
CA ARG A 200 -25.85 7.10 -9.98
C ARG A 200 -26.56 8.25 -10.71
N GLY A 201 -27.08 8.02 -11.92
CA GLY A 201 -27.77 9.04 -12.73
C GLY A 201 -29.31 9.03 -12.64
N LYS A 202 -29.93 8.33 -11.68
CA LYS A 202 -31.39 8.21 -11.62
C LYS A 202 -31.96 8.23 -10.18
N THR A 203 -31.65 9.28 -9.43
CA THR A 203 -32.42 9.62 -8.22
C THR A 203 -32.44 11.14 -7.99
N ASP A 204 -32.64 11.92 -9.05
CA ASP A 204 -33.04 13.34 -8.97
C ASP A 204 -34.29 13.60 -9.82
N ILE A 205 -35.14 12.58 -9.98
CA ILE A 205 -36.46 12.74 -10.57
C ILE A 205 -37.38 11.78 -9.82
N ILE A 206 -38.50 12.29 -9.31
CA ILE A 206 -39.54 11.62 -8.50
C ILE A 206 -39.31 11.72 -6.98
N THR A 207 -39.56 12.88 -6.37
CA THR A 207 -40.84 13.24 -5.70
C THR A 207 -40.71 14.59 -5.02
#